data_AF-A0A1B0C7H7-F1
#
_entry.id   AF-A0A1B0C7H7-F1
#
_cell.length_a   1.000
_cell.length_b   1.000
_cell.length_c   1.000
_cell.angle_alpha   90.00
_cell.angle_beta   90.00
_cell.angle_gamma   90.00
#
_symmetry.space_group_name_H-M   'P 1'
#
loop_
_entity.id
_entity.type
_entity.pdbx_description
1 polymer ?
#
loop_
_entity_poly.entity_id
_entity_poly.type
_entity_poly.pdbx_seq_one_letter_code
_entity_poly.pdbx_strand_id
1 'polypeptide(L)'
;MQHISNYNRRKYAAMVTKVDESVGRIVQQLQKQQMLNDSIIIFSTDNGGPAEGFNLNHASNWPLRGVKNTLWEGGVRGAGILWSPRLKKPRRVADQVMHITDWLPTLLTAITDNNPVSPLTHSEIDGISIWHALSEDEPSPRKIILHNIDDIWGSSALTVGDWKLLKGTNYQGAWDGWYGPAGDRDPRLYDYKAIRLCLTGRALEALNMLPTTADIIRLRSQSNINCNVRMPYLKQGSKCNPLQEPCLYNIKDDPCEHYSLAHKYPNILDSVLFELDYYNSTAVPPSNKPLDPRAAPSRWNYTWTNFGDYDDEFEQTQVYIGKI
;
A
#
# COMPACT_ATOMS: atom_id res chain seq x y z
N MET A 1 -2.47 -3.76 26.46
CA MET A 1 -1.23 -3.80 25.66
C MET A 1 0.06 -4.02 26.47
N GLN A 2 -0.01 -4.43 27.75
CA GLN A 2 1.21 -4.65 28.57
C GLN A 2 2.09 -5.81 28.05
N HIS A 3 1.54 -6.73 27.25
CA HIS A 3 2.28 -7.84 26.63
C HIS A 3 3.24 -7.42 25.50
N ILE A 4 3.15 -6.18 24.97
CA ILE A 4 4.10 -5.68 23.96
C ILE A 4 5.28 -5.04 24.69
N SER A 5 6.41 -5.74 24.79
CA SER A 5 7.58 -5.28 25.56
C SER A 5 8.18 -3.97 25.03
N ASN A 6 8.39 -3.87 23.71
CA ASN A 6 8.97 -2.68 23.09
C ASN A 6 8.04 -1.45 23.22
N TYR A 7 8.53 -0.40 23.86
CA TYR A 7 7.76 0.82 24.16
C TYR A 7 7.24 1.52 22.90
N ASN A 8 8.10 1.73 21.90
CA ASN A 8 7.69 2.43 20.68
C ASN A 8 6.70 1.61 19.84
N ARG A 9 6.88 0.30 19.76
CA ARG A 9 5.90 -0.61 19.15
C ARG A 9 4.56 -0.57 19.89
N ARG A 10 4.59 -0.51 21.21
CA ARG A 10 3.38 -0.36 22.04
C ARG A 10 2.68 0.98 21.77
N LYS A 11 3.43 2.06 21.63
CA LYS A 11 2.90 3.39 21.23
C LYS A 11 2.27 3.34 19.84
N TYR A 12 2.93 2.71 18.86
CA TYR A 12 2.38 2.50 17.52
C TYR A 12 1.07 1.69 17.56
N ALA A 13 1.05 0.57 18.28
CA ALA A 13 -0.15 -0.25 18.45
C ALA A 13 -1.32 0.55 19.07
N ALA A 14 -1.03 1.41 20.05
CA ALA A 14 -2.05 2.29 20.63
C ALA A 14 -2.63 3.30 19.62
N MET A 15 -1.80 3.85 18.72
CA MET A 15 -2.27 4.73 17.64
C MET A 15 -3.17 3.95 16.67
N VAL A 16 -2.77 2.74 16.27
CA VAL A 16 -3.59 1.87 15.40
C VAL A 16 -4.91 1.49 16.06
N THR A 17 -4.93 1.23 17.37
CA THR A 17 -6.19 1.01 18.12
C THR A 17 -7.13 2.22 18.02
N LYS A 18 -6.60 3.45 18.03
CA LYS A 18 -7.44 4.65 17.86
C LYS A 18 -7.94 4.83 16.44
N VAL A 19 -7.19 4.40 15.43
CA VAL A 19 -7.68 4.33 14.05
C VAL A 19 -8.84 3.34 13.95
N ASP A 20 -8.67 2.12 14.48
CA ASP A 20 -9.71 1.07 14.50
C ASP A 20 -11.01 1.55 15.20
N GLU A 21 -10.90 2.16 16.38
CA GLU A 21 -12.04 2.77 17.07
C GLU A 21 -12.74 3.84 16.22
N SER A 22 -11.97 4.68 15.52
CA SER A 22 -12.51 5.78 14.72
C SER A 22 -13.23 5.28 13.46
N VAL A 23 -12.67 4.27 12.79
CA VAL A 23 -13.34 3.56 11.69
C VAL A 23 -14.65 2.96 12.19
N GLY A 24 -14.65 2.31 13.37
CA GLY A 24 -15.87 1.76 13.96
C GLY A 24 -16.95 2.80 14.25
N ARG A 25 -16.57 4.02 14.65
CA ARG A 25 -17.52 5.14 14.81
C ARG A 25 -18.12 5.58 13.48
N ILE A 26 -17.32 5.66 12.41
CA ILE A 26 -17.80 5.99 11.06
C ILE A 26 -18.82 4.95 10.59
N VAL A 27 -18.47 3.65 10.66
CA VAL A 27 -19.36 2.56 10.23
C VAL A 27 -20.66 2.56 11.05
N GLN A 28 -20.57 2.74 12.36
CA GLN A 28 -21.77 2.85 13.20
C GLN A 28 -22.65 4.04 12.80
N GLN A 29 -22.06 5.20 12.49
CA GLN A 29 -22.85 6.35 12.08
C GLN A 29 -23.52 6.15 10.73
N LEU A 30 -22.82 5.58 9.74
CA LEU A 30 -23.43 5.19 8.47
C LEU A 30 -24.61 4.22 8.68
N GLN A 31 -24.50 3.28 9.62
CA GLN A 31 -25.60 2.37 9.97
C GLN A 31 -26.79 3.11 10.60
N LYS A 32 -26.55 3.99 11.57
CA LYS A 32 -27.60 4.78 12.24
C LYS A 32 -28.34 5.71 11.27
N GLN A 33 -27.62 6.27 10.30
CA GLN A 33 -28.19 7.12 9.25
C GLN A 33 -28.78 6.32 8.07
N GLN A 34 -28.83 4.99 8.16
CA GLN A 34 -29.34 4.11 7.11
C GLN A 34 -28.62 4.27 5.76
N MET A 35 -27.36 4.70 5.77
CA MET A 35 -26.51 4.86 4.57
C MET A 35 -25.63 3.62 4.32
N LEU A 36 -25.41 2.80 5.36
CA LEU A 36 -24.48 1.66 5.28
C LEU A 36 -24.95 0.56 4.29
N ASN A 37 -26.25 0.47 4.03
CA ASN A 37 -26.85 -0.50 3.10
C ASN A 37 -26.51 -0.23 1.60
N ASP A 38 -26.07 0.98 1.27
CA ASP A 38 -25.58 1.36 -0.07
C ASP A 38 -24.25 2.12 0.04
N SER A 39 -23.32 1.54 0.79
CA SER A 39 -21.98 2.09 0.95
C SER A 39 -20.93 1.16 0.36
N ILE A 40 -19.88 1.76 -0.20
CA ILE A 40 -18.60 1.11 -0.50
C ILE A 40 -17.58 1.68 0.49
N ILE A 41 -17.00 0.82 1.31
CA ILE A 41 -15.98 1.20 2.30
C ILE A 41 -14.66 0.56 1.88
N ILE A 42 -13.66 1.41 1.64
CA ILE A 42 -12.29 1.01 1.37
C ILE A 42 -11.42 1.44 2.53
N PHE A 43 -10.60 0.52 3.04
CA PHE A 43 -9.49 0.84 3.93
C PHE A 43 -8.21 0.44 3.22
N SER A 44 -7.27 1.37 3.05
CA SER A 44 -5.96 1.12 2.44
C SER A 44 -4.88 1.92 3.16
N THR A 45 -3.67 1.39 3.18
CA THR A 45 -2.46 2.17 3.47
C THR A 45 -1.97 2.87 2.20
N ASP A 46 -1.16 3.91 2.35
CA ASP A 46 -0.49 4.63 1.25
C ASP A 46 0.86 4.00 0.87
N ASN A 47 1.57 3.44 1.84
CA ASN A 47 2.85 2.76 1.69
C ASN A 47 3.05 1.68 2.75
N GLY A 48 4.13 0.91 2.61
CA GLY A 48 4.67 0.03 3.64
C GLY A 48 5.02 0.76 4.94
N GLY A 49 4.98 0.07 6.07
CA GLY A 49 5.30 0.63 7.37
C GLY A 49 6.80 0.98 7.52
N PRO A 50 7.15 2.10 8.16
CA PRO A 50 8.54 2.42 8.50
C PRO A 50 8.96 1.67 9.77
N ALA A 51 9.26 0.38 9.60
CA ALA A 51 9.77 -0.50 10.66
C ALA A 51 11.25 -0.23 10.98
N GLU A 52 11.97 0.43 10.06
CA GLU A 52 13.34 0.94 10.20
C GLU A 52 13.49 2.17 9.28
N GLY A 53 14.50 3.00 9.52
CA GLY A 53 14.93 4.00 8.54
C GLY A 53 14.07 5.26 8.44
N PHE A 54 13.77 5.69 7.21
CA PHE A 54 13.08 6.95 6.92
C PHE A 54 11.72 7.03 7.64
N ASN A 55 11.55 8.03 8.51
CA ASN A 55 10.38 8.23 9.35
C ASN A 55 10.02 7.02 10.23
N LEU A 56 11.03 6.32 10.78
CA LEU A 56 10.88 5.21 11.71
C LEU A 56 9.77 5.46 12.74
N ASN A 57 8.77 4.58 12.77
CA ASN A 57 7.67 4.64 13.73
C ASN A 57 7.31 3.28 14.36
N HIS A 58 8.15 2.26 14.17
CA HIS A 58 7.93 0.90 14.67
C HIS A 58 6.63 0.24 14.18
N ALA A 59 6.21 0.60 12.96
CA ALA A 59 5.30 -0.21 12.15
C ALA A 59 5.91 -1.59 11.86
N SER A 60 5.18 -2.43 11.13
CA SER A 60 5.65 -3.78 10.81
C SER A 60 5.16 -4.21 9.45
N ASN A 61 6.09 -4.63 8.61
CA ASN A 61 5.81 -5.31 7.35
C ASN A 61 6.07 -6.81 7.44
N TRP A 62 6.55 -7.29 8.60
CA TRP A 62 6.88 -8.69 8.81
C TRP A 62 5.71 -9.60 8.38
N PRO A 63 5.97 -10.62 7.54
CA PRO A 63 7.31 -11.14 7.19
C PRO A 63 7.86 -10.67 5.84
N LEU A 64 7.30 -9.61 5.25
CA LEU A 64 7.76 -9.06 3.97
C LEU A 64 9.11 -8.35 4.14
N ARG A 65 9.90 -8.33 3.06
CA ARG A 65 11.21 -7.67 3.00
C ARG A 65 11.05 -6.16 2.81
N GLY A 66 11.93 -5.37 3.42
CA GLY A 66 11.97 -3.92 3.25
C GLY A 66 10.92 -3.14 4.04
N VAL A 67 10.98 -1.83 3.86
CA VAL A 67 10.20 -0.82 4.60
C VAL A 67 9.77 0.32 3.68
N LYS A 68 9.09 1.32 4.24
CA LYS A 68 8.80 2.60 3.57
C LYS A 68 10.05 3.11 2.82
N ASN A 69 9.85 3.60 1.58
CA ASN A 69 10.91 4.10 0.70
C ASN A 69 11.83 2.99 0.11
N THR A 70 11.36 1.73 0.10
CA THR A 70 12.00 0.65 -0.65
C THR A 70 11.00 0.03 -1.61
N LEU A 71 11.47 -0.58 -2.70
CA LEU A 71 10.62 -1.24 -3.70
C LEU A 71 10.39 -2.75 -3.42
N TRP A 72 10.89 -3.24 -2.28
CA TRP A 72 10.55 -4.57 -1.75
C TRP A 72 9.08 -4.67 -1.38
N GLU A 73 8.53 -5.89 -1.27
CA GLU A 73 7.13 -6.13 -0.94
C GLU A 73 6.71 -5.42 0.36
N GLY A 74 7.58 -5.33 1.36
CA GLY A 74 7.29 -4.61 2.61
C GLY A 74 7.20 -3.09 2.46
N GLY A 75 7.69 -2.52 1.35
CA GLY A 75 7.55 -1.10 1.01
C GLY A 75 6.32 -0.80 0.14
N VAL A 76 5.92 -1.72 -0.75
CA VAL A 76 4.89 -1.48 -1.78
C VAL A 76 3.61 -2.30 -1.60
N ARG A 77 3.65 -3.45 -0.92
CA ARG A 77 2.47 -4.29 -0.68
C ARG A 77 1.71 -3.79 0.55
N GLY A 78 0.64 -3.04 0.31
CA GLY A 78 -0.19 -2.44 1.34
C GLY A 78 -1.26 -3.37 1.95
N ALA A 79 -1.67 -3.06 3.19
CA ALA A 79 -2.88 -3.63 3.76
C ALA A 79 -4.12 -2.98 3.14
N GLY A 80 -5.08 -3.79 2.68
CA GLY A 80 -6.29 -3.34 2.02
C GLY A 80 -7.53 -4.14 2.45
N ILE A 81 -8.69 -3.47 2.56
CA ILE A 81 -10.00 -4.07 2.79
C ILE A 81 -11.02 -3.36 1.89
N LEU A 82 -11.87 -4.14 1.23
CA LEU A 82 -13.07 -3.67 0.56
C LEU A 82 -14.30 -4.30 1.24
N TRP A 83 -15.24 -3.45 1.66
CA TRP A 83 -16.52 -3.87 2.20
C TRP A 83 -17.65 -3.15 1.46
N SER A 84 -18.66 -3.89 1.03
CA SER A 84 -19.91 -3.32 0.50
C SER A 84 -21.02 -4.38 0.45
N PRO A 85 -22.30 -4.00 0.67
CA PRO A 85 -23.46 -4.85 0.35
C PRO A 85 -23.58 -5.16 -1.15
N ARG A 86 -22.92 -4.38 -2.02
CA ARG A 86 -22.95 -4.54 -3.48
C ARG A 86 -22.06 -5.69 -4.00
N LEU A 87 -21.15 -6.20 -3.18
CA LEU A 87 -20.27 -7.32 -3.57
C LEU A 87 -21.09 -8.61 -3.77
N LYS A 88 -20.95 -9.25 -4.93
CA LYS A 88 -21.65 -10.52 -5.22
C LYS A 88 -21.03 -11.71 -4.50
N LYS A 89 -19.72 -11.70 -4.25
CA LYS A 89 -18.95 -12.75 -3.55
C LYS A 89 -18.21 -12.22 -2.31
N PRO A 90 -18.91 -11.81 -1.23
CA PRO A 90 -18.27 -11.26 -0.04
C PRO A 90 -17.61 -12.35 0.82
N ARG A 91 -16.86 -11.94 1.87
CA ARG A 91 -16.27 -12.81 2.91
C ARG A 91 -15.18 -13.75 2.40
N ARG A 92 -14.24 -13.20 1.64
CA ARG A 92 -13.04 -13.90 1.14
C ARG A 92 -11.79 -13.03 1.29
N VAL A 93 -10.63 -13.68 1.21
CA VAL A 93 -9.36 -12.98 0.92
C VAL A 93 -9.26 -12.91 -0.60
N ALA A 94 -9.21 -11.71 -1.15
CA ALA A 94 -9.05 -11.47 -2.58
C ALA A 94 -7.57 -11.67 -2.97
N ASP A 95 -7.32 -12.48 -3.99
CA ASP A 95 -5.99 -12.72 -4.57
C ASP A 95 -5.80 -12.01 -5.92
N GLN A 96 -6.82 -11.29 -6.38
CA GLN A 96 -6.78 -10.43 -7.55
C GLN A 96 -5.70 -9.35 -7.40
N VAL A 97 -4.80 -9.25 -8.39
CA VAL A 97 -3.78 -8.19 -8.46
C VAL A 97 -4.46 -6.83 -8.60
N MET A 98 -4.05 -5.89 -7.76
CA MET A 98 -4.54 -4.52 -7.71
C MET A 98 -3.39 -3.56 -7.44
N HIS A 99 -3.47 -2.37 -8.05
CA HIS A 99 -2.63 -1.22 -7.71
C HIS A 99 -3.49 -0.04 -7.22
N ILE A 100 -2.89 0.89 -6.46
CA ILE A 100 -3.66 2.03 -5.90
C ILE A 100 -4.28 2.92 -6.99
N THR A 101 -3.67 2.96 -8.19
CA THR A 101 -4.20 3.70 -9.36
C THR A 101 -5.51 3.11 -9.88
N ASP A 102 -5.82 1.85 -9.57
CA ASP A 102 -7.06 1.19 -9.99
C ASP A 102 -8.29 1.71 -9.26
N TRP A 103 -8.13 2.35 -8.09
CA TRP A 103 -9.28 2.80 -7.31
C TRP A 103 -10.16 3.78 -8.07
N LEU A 104 -9.58 4.71 -8.82
CA LEU A 104 -10.34 5.70 -9.58
C LEU A 104 -11.29 5.03 -10.60
N PRO A 105 -10.80 4.27 -11.61
CA PRO A 105 -11.70 3.61 -12.57
C PRO A 105 -12.57 2.51 -11.94
N THR A 106 -12.10 1.84 -10.88
CA THR A 106 -12.88 0.82 -10.15
C THR A 106 -14.09 1.44 -9.46
N LEU A 107 -13.92 2.57 -8.76
CA LEU A 107 -15.00 3.26 -8.09
C LEU A 107 -15.99 3.87 -9.09
N LEU A 108 -15.51 4.46 -10.18
CA LEU A 108 -16.38 4.95 -11.26
C LEU A 108 -17.26 3.83 -11.83
N THR A 109 -16.67 2.66 -12.08
CA THR A 109 -17.42 1.47 -12.54
C THR A 109 -18.47 1.03 -11.51
N ALA A 110 -18.10 1.01 -10.23
CA ALA A 110 -18.96 0.57 -9.15
C ALA A 110 -20.18 1.49 -8.91
N ILE A 111 -20.00 2.81 -8.99
CA ILE A 111 -21.09 3.78 -8.75
C ILE A 111 -22.00 4.00 -9.95
N THR A 112 -21.58 3.58 -11.14
CA THR A 112 -22.35 3.74 -12.38
C THR A 112 -23.04 2.47 -12.84
N ASP A 113 -22.89 1.37 -12.11
CA ASP A 113 -23.40 0.05 -12.49
C ASP A 113 -22.98 -0.33 -13.92
N ASN A 114 -21.70 -0.11 -14.24
CA ASN A 114 -21.08 -0.34 -15.54
C ASN A 114 -21.63 0.54 -16.68
N ASN A 115 -22.40 1.59 -16.38
CA ASN A 115 -22.73 2.61 -17.37
C ASN A 115 -21.49 3.46 -17.63
N PRO A 116 -20.95 3.50 -18.86
CA PRO A 116 -19.72 4.21 -19.15
C PRO A 116 -19.89 5.71 -18.88
N VAL A 117 -19.15 6.22 -17.90
CA VAL A 117 -18.90 7.66 -17.75
C VAL A 117 -17.75 8.00 -18.69
N SER A 118 -18.07 8.65 -19.81
CA SER A 118 -17.11 9.11 -20.82
C SER A 118 -15.96 9.97 -20.23
N PRO A 119 -14.74 9.99 -20.81
CA PRO A 119 -14.04 8.92 -21.49
C PRO A 119 -12.64 8.83 -20.85
N LEU A 120 -12.48 8.35 -19.60
CA LEU A 120 -11.12 8.00 -19.15
C LEU A 120 -10.68 6.81 -20.00
N THR A 121 -10.01 7.09 -21.10
CA THR A 121 -9.48 6.06 -21.98
C THR A 121 -8.25 5.47 -21.29
N HIS A 122 -7.99 4.18 -21.52
CA HIS A 122 -6.81 3.51 -20.96
C HIS A 122 -5.48 4.18 -21.38
N SER A 123 -5.50 5.09 -22.36
CA SER A 123 -4.36 5.91 -22.78
C SER A 123 -4.07 7.13 -21.89
N GLU A 124 -4.97 7.53 -20.99
CA GLU A 124 -4.83 8.75 -20.18
C GLU A 124 -4.47 8.48 -18.72
N ILE A 125 -4.72 7.26 -18.23
CA ILE A 125 -4.46 6.87 -16.84
C ILE A 125 -3.88 5.45 -16.78
N ASP A 126 -3.01 5.20 -15.80
CA ASP A 126 -2.44 3.85 -15.57
C ASP A 126 -3.41 2.89 -14.86
N GLY A 127 -4.46 3.43 -14.25
CA GLY A 127 -5.46 2.67 -13.51
C GLY A 127 -6.38 1.90 -14.46
N ILE A 128 -6.77 0.69 -14.06
CA ILE A 128 -7.80 -0.09 -14.74
C ILE A 128 -8.89 -0.47 -13.76
N SER A 129 -10.13 -0.57 -14.23
CA SER A 129 -11.21 -1.03 -13.36
C SER A 129 -11.04 -2.51 -13.06
N ILE A 130 -11.06 -2.85 -11.78
CA ILE A 130 -11.06 -4.24 -11.30
C ILE A 130 -12.34 -4.57 -10.51
N TRP A 131 -13.40 -3.76 -10.67
CA TRP A 131 -14.64 -3.91 -9.90
C TRP A 131 -15.27 -5.30 -10.07
N HIS A 132 -15.35 -5.82 -11.29
CA HIS A 132 -15.88 -7.17 -11.56
C HIS A 132 -15.03 -8.24 -10.88
N ALA A 133 -13.70 -8.17 -11.02
CA ALA A 133 -12.77 -9.08 -10.37
C ALA A 133 -12.97 -9.10 -8.83
N LEU A 134 -13.15 -7.93 -8.21
CA LEU A 134 -13.40 -7.82 -6.77
C LEU A 134 -14.82 -8.20 -6.33
N SER A 135 -15.85 -7.88 -7.11
CA SER A 135 -17.25 -8.14 -6.77
C SER A 135 -17.65 -9.59 -7.01
N GLU A 136 -17.21 -10.17 -8.12
CA GLU A 136 -17.67 -11.46 -8.65
C GLU A 136 -16.65 -12.59 -8.44
N ASP A 137 -15.47 -12.28 -7.91
CA ASP A 137 -14.36 -13.22 -7.70
C ASP A 137 -13.76 -13.77 -9.00
N GLU A 138 -13.66 -12.91 -10.00
CA GLU A 138 -13.04 -13.21 -11.29
C GLU A 138 -11.53 -12.89 -11.28
N PRO A 139 -10.75 -13.43 -12.24
CA PRO A 139 -9.35 -13.06 -12.39
C PRO A 139 -9.18 -11.57 -12.64
N SER A 140 -8.17 -10.95 -12.01
CA SER A 140 -7.85 -9.55 -12.27
C SER A 140 -7.45 -9.33 -13.74
N PRO A 141 -7.98 -8.29 -14.42
CA PRO A 141 -7.47 -7.86 -15.71
C PRO A 141 -6.06 -7.25 -15.60
N ARG A 142 -5.62 -6.85 -14.39
CA ARG A 142 -4.29 -6.29 -14.16
C ARG A 142 -3.25 -7.40 -14.18
N LYS A 143 -2.28 -7.27 -15.09
CA LYS A 143 -1.14 -8.18 -15.21
C LYS A 143 0.20 -7.53 -14.93
N ILE A 144 0.29 -6.20 -15.06
CA ILE A 144 1.54 -5.46 -14.94
C ILE A 144 1.37 -4.36 -13.89
N ILE A 145 2.38 -4.18 -13.04
CA ILE A 145 2.52 -3.06 -12.10
C ILE A 145 3.93 -2.53 -12.23
N LEU A 146 4.08 -1.33 -12.78
CA LEU A 146 5.29 -0.52 -12.61
C LEU A 146 5.26 0.06 -11.20
N HIS A 147 6.18 -0.34 -10.34
CA HIS A 147 6.25 0.19 -8.97
C HIS A 147 6.87 1.58 -8.96
N ASN A 148 8.04 1.72 -9.60
CA ASN A 148 8.68 3.00 -9.87
C ASN A 148 9.90 2.81 -10.80
N ILE A 149 10.32 3.91 -11.44
CA ILE A 149 11.69 4.10 -11.97
C ILE A 149 12.20 5.42 -11.40
N ASP A 150 13.29 5.37 -10.66
CA ASP A 150 13.91 6.52 -10.03
C ASP A 150 15.36 6.66 -10.47
N ASP A 151 15.63 7.58 -11.39
CA ASP A 151 16.98 7.84 -11.90
C ASP A 151 17.89 8.52 -10.86
N ILE A 152 17.33 9.15 -9.83
CA ILE A 152 18.11 9.84 -8.78
C ILE A 152 18.69 8.81 -7.82
N TRP A 153 17.88 7.85 -7.39
CA TRP A 153 18.33 6.76 -6.52
C TRP A 153 18.87 5.57 -7.32
N GLY A 154 18.65 5.52 -8.63
CA GLY A 154 19.02 4.41 -9.50
C GLY A 154 18.23 3.15 -9.19
N SER A 155 16.98 3.27 -8.74
CA SER A 155 16.14 2.13 -8.34
C SER A 155 14.91 1.98 -9.23
N SER A 156 14.55 0.74 -9.53
CA SER A 156 13.38 0.42 -10.33
C SER A 156 12.82 -0.94 -9.98
N ALA A 157 11.51 -1.09 -10.11
CA ALA A 157 10.83 -2.37 -9.92
C ALA A 157 9.57 -2.49 -10.77
N LEU A 158 9.33 -3.69 -11.27
CA LEU A 158 8.20 -4.04 -12.13
C LEU A 158 7.68 -5.42 -11.75
N THR A 159 6.37 -5.58 -11.68
CA THR A 159 5.72 -6.89 -11.54
C THR A 159 4.98 -7.22 -12.83
N VAL A 160 5.21 -8.41 -13.38
CA VAL A 160 4.53 -8.97 -14.56
C VAL A 160 4.01 -10.37 -14.20
N GLY A 161 2.69 -10.49 -14.05
CA GLY A 161 2.06 -11.70 -13.53
C GLY A 161 2.57 -12.04 -12.13
N ASP A 162 3.07 -13.26 -11.94
CA ASP A 162 3.63 -13.72 -10.67
C ASP A 162 5.11 -13.31 -10.49
N TRP A 163 5.73 -12.64 -11.46
CA TRP A 163 7.15 -12.31 -11.45
C TRP A 163 7.39 -10.85 -11.10
N LYS A 164 8.33 -10.59 -10.19
CA LYS A 164 8.76 -9.25 -9.80
C LYS A 164 10.25 -9.07 -10.03
N LEU A 165 10.58 -8.01 -10.75
CA LEU A 165 11.93 -7.51 -10.98
C LEU A 165 12.25 -6.39 -9.98
N LEU A 166 13.47 -6.39 -9.46
CA LEU A 166 14.10 -5.25 -8.80
C LEU A 166 15.47 -4.98 -9.43
N LYS A 167 15.78 -3.71 -9.71
CA LYS A 167 17.09 -3.26 -10.20
C LYS A 167 17.48 -1.99 -9.46
N GLY A 168 18.62 -2.02 -8.78
CA GLY A 168 19.02 -0.98 -7.84
C GLY A 168 18.16 -0.92 -6.57
N THR A 169 18.55 -0.06 -5.63
CA THR A 169 17.83 0.13 -4.36
C THR A 169 18.15 1.49 -3.77
N ASN A 170 17.22 2.02 -2.97
CA ASN A 170 17.40 3.29 -2.29
C ASN A 170 18.39 3.15 -1.12
N TYR A 171 19.01 4.25 -0.71
CA TYR A 171 19.92 4.30 0.45
C TYR A 171 21.00 3.23 0.47
N GLN A 172 21.52 2.83 -0.71
CA GLN A 172 22.54 1.78 -0.85
C GLN A 172 22.15 0.45 -0.17
N GLY A 173 20.85 0.15 -0.11
CA GLY A 173 20.33 -1.11 0.44
C GLY A 173 20.34 -1.19 1.96
N ALA A 174 20.54 -0.06 2.64
CA ALA A 174 20.54 0.01 4.11
C ALA A 174 19.26 -0.57 4.74
N TRP A 175 18.14 -0.52 4.02
CA TRP A 175 16.84 -0.99 4.50
C TRP A 175 16.24 -2.17 3.75
N ASP A 176 17.08 -2.97 3.10
CA ASP A 176 16.69 -4.16 2.32
C ASP A 176 16.52 -5.42 3.19
N GLY A 177 16.34 -5.27 4.50
CA GLY A 177 16.24 -6.37 5.46
C GLY A 177 14.83 -6.87 5.72
N TRP A 178 14.68 -7.76 6.70
CA TRP A 178 13.39 -8.17 7.25
C TRP A 178 13.31 -7.73 8.71
N TYR A 179 12.31 -6.91 9.04
CA TYR A 179 12.22 -6.23 10.34
C TYR A 179 11.11 -6.83 11.20
N GLY A 180 11.46 -7.75 12.08
CA GLY A 180 10.51 -8.45 12.94
C GLY A 180 11.09 -9.71 13.59
N PRO A 181 10.24 -10.55 14.20
CA PRO A 181 8.79 -10.40 14.29
C PRO A 181 8.37 -9.23 15.18
N ALA A 182 7.31 -8.51 14.80
CA ALA A 182 6.77 -7.37 15.57
C ALA A 182 5.55 -7.77 16.43
N GLY A 183 5.71 -8.88 17.15
CA GLY A 183 4.69 -9.55 17.98
C GLY A 183 4.27 -10.93 17.42
N ASP A 184 3.72 -11.78 18.29
CA ASP A 184 3.22 -13.10 17.91
C ASP A 184 1.76 -13.04 17.45
N ARG A 185 1.46 -13.60 16.26
CA ARG A 185 0.09 -13.84 15.80
C ARG A 185 -0.41 -15.20 16.27
N ASP A 186 -0.30 -15.51 17.55
CA ASP A 186 -0.83 -16.77 18.09
C ASP A 186 -2.35 -16.81 17.91
N PRO A 187 -2.91 -17.72 17.08
CA PRO A 187 -4.35 -17.81 16.88
C PRO A 187 -5.13 -18.07 18.17
N ARG A 188 -4.50 -18.70 19.16
CA ARG A 188 -5.11 -19.02 20.46
C ARG A 188 -5.36 -17.79 21.32
N LEU A 189 -4.61 -16.71 21.08
CA LEU A 189 -4.74 -15.45 21.81
C LEU A 189 -5.73 -14.48 21.15
N TYR A 190 -6.29 -14.84 19.99
CA TYR A 190 -7.18 -13.96 19.25
C TYR A 190 -8.61 -14.00 19.80
N ASP A 191 -9.07 -12.88 20.35
CA ASP A 191 -10.43 -12.73 20.85
C ASP A 191 -11.42 -12.43 19.70
N TYR A 192 -12.01 -13.49 19.16
CA TYR A 192 -13.04 -13.38 18.13
C TYR A 192 -14.36 -12.81 18.67
N LYS A 193 -14.62 -12.88 19.98
CA LYS A 193 -15.84 -12.31 20.57
C LYS A 193 -15.79 -10.79 20.56
N ALA A 194 -14.60 -10.21 20.76
CA ALA A 194 -14.38 -8.77 20.65
C ALA A 194 -14.82 -8.18 19.31
N ILE A 195 -14.70 -8.93 18.20
CA ILE A 195 -15.14 -8.49 16.87
C ILE A 195 -16.65 -8.29 16.82
N ARG A 196 -17.43 -9.22 17.39
CA ARG A 196 -18.89 -9.09 17.42
C ARG A 196 -19.34 -7.91 18.28
N LEU A 197 -18.62 -7.68 19.39
CA LEU A 197 -18.95 -6.65 20.37
C LEU A 197 -18.47 -5.24 19.98
N CYS A 198 -17.56 -5.11 19.01
CA CYS A 198 -17.06 -3.80 18.57
C CYS A 198 -18.13 -3.00 17.82
N LEU A 199 -17.87 -1.71 17.56
CA LEU A 199 -18.82 -0.82 16.90
C LEU A 199 -19.17 -1.28 15.49
N THR A 200 -18.16 -1.68 14.71
CA THR A 200 -18.33 -2.25 13.37
C THR A 200 -19.13 -3.54 13.42
N GLY A 201 -18.80 -4.46 14.33
CA GLY A 201 -19.48 -5.75 14.45
C GLY A 201 -20.98 -5.62 14.68
N ARG A 202 -21.37 -4.76 15.63
CA ARG A 202 -22.78 -4.47 15.92
C ARG A 202 -23.50 -3.80 14.75
N ALA A 203 -22.83 -2.89 14.03
CA ALA A 203 -23.40 -2.24 12.85
C ALA A 203 -23.65 -3.25 11.72
N LEU A 204 -22.73 -4.20 11.51
CA LEU A 204 -22.89 -5.26 10.51
C LEU A 204 -23.92 -6.31 10.91
N GLU A 205 -24.07 -6.60 12.21
CA GLU A 205 -25.09 -7.52 12.72
C GLU A 205 -26.50 -6.96 12.47
N ALA A 206 -26.70 -5.64 12.62
CA ALA A 206 -27.97 -4.97 12.29
C ALA A 206 -28.35 -5.07 10.80
N LEU A 207 -27.38 -5.29 9.91
CA LEU A 207 -27.59 -5.51 8.48
C LEU A 207 -27.62 -7.00 8.09
N ASN A 208 -27.51 -7.93 9.05
CA ASN A 208 -27.31 -9.37 8.79
C ASN A 208 -26.08 -9.67 7.92
N MET A 209 -25.05 -8.83 8.01
CA MET A 209 -23.81 -8.92 7.21
C MET A 209 -22.56 -9.27 8.05
N LEU A 210 -22.72 -9.48 9.35
CA LEU A 210 -21.61 -9.90 10.21
C LEU A 210 -21.15 -11.32 9.82
N PRO A 211 -19.86 -11.55 9.51
CA PRO A 211 -19.35 -12.89 9.22
C PRO A 211 -19.51 -13.84 10.41
N THR A 212 -19.65 -15.14 10.13
CA THR A 212 -19.69 -16.16 11.19
C THR A 212 -18.33 -16.26 11.89
N THR A 213 -18.30 -16.86 13.09
CA THR A 213 -17.03 -17.13 13.78
C THR A 213 -16.10 -18.02 12.93
N ALA A 214 -16.65 -18.99 12.19
CA ALA A 214 -15.88 -19.81 11.28
C ALA A 214 -15.28 -18.99 10.12
N ASP A 215 -16.05 -18.05 9.55
CA ASP A 215 -15.54 -17.12 8.53
C ASP A 215 -14.42 -16.25 9.07
N ILE A 216 -14.58 -15.67 10.26
CA ILE A 216 -13.56 -14.82 10.90
C ILE A 216 -12.25 -15.59 11.07
N ILE A 217 -12.31 -16.82 11.60
CA ILE A 217 -11.13 -17.66 11.80
C ILE A 217 -10.47 -18.01 10.46
N ARG A 218 -11.28 -18.43 9.48
CA ARG A 218 -10.80 -18.78 8.13
C ARG A 218 -10.13 -17.59 7.44
N LEU A 219 -10.79 -16.44 7.40
CA LEU A 219 -10.29 -15.22 6.77
C LEU A 219 -9.00 -14.74 7.40
N ARG A 220 -8.93 -14.73 8.75
CA ARG A 220 -7.71 -14.36 9.46
C ARG A 220 -6.56 -15.30 9.13
N SER A 221 -6.82 -16.61 9.08
CA SER A 221 -5.81 -17.60 8.69
C SER A 221 -5.33 -17.41 7.26
N GLN A 222 -6.25 -17.26 6.30
CA GLN A 222 -5.95 -17.05 4.89
C GLN A 222 -5.22 -15.73 4.62
N SER A 223 -5.45 -14.69 5.43
CA SER A 223 -4.77 -13.39 5.30
C SER A 223 -3.32 -13.37 5.81
N ASN A 224 -2.85 -14.45 6.46
CA ASN A 224 -1.47 -14.52 6.92
C ASN A 224 -0.55 -14.83 5.74
N ILE A 225 0.49 -14.02 5.58
CA ILE A 225 1.54 -14.24 4.59
C ILE A 225 2.50 -15.29 5.15
N ASN A 226 2.67 -16.38 4.39
CA ASN A 226 3.64 -17.43 4.69
C ASN A 226 4.79 -17.33 3.68
N CYS A 227 5.98 -17.01 4.15
CA CYS A 227 7.18 -17.10 3.33
C CYS A 227 7.49 -18.59 3.11
N ASN A 228 7.20 -19.13 1.94
CA ASN A 228 7.38 -20.56 1.64
C ASN A 228 8.86 -20.95 1.41
N VAL A 229 9.75 -20.63 2.36
CA VAL A 229 11.18 -21.03 2.34
C VAL A 229 11.41 -22.55 2.39
N ARG A 230 10.34 -23.35 2.44
CA ARG A 230 10.39 -24.81 2.42
C ARG A 230 10.39 -25.42 1.02
N MET A 231 10.07 -24.65 -0.03
CA MET A 231 10.08 -25.17 -1.41
C MET A 231 11.52 -25.40 -1.90
N PRO A 232 11.90 -26.64 -2.30
CA PRO A 232 13.28 -26.96 -2.68
C PRO A 232 13.84 -26.14 -3.84
N TYR A 233 12.99 -25.73 -4.81
CA TYR A 233 13.44 -24.98 -5.97
C TYR A 233 13.76 -23.51 -5.66
N LEU A 234 13.15 -22.91 -4.62
CA LEU A 234 13.48 -21.55 -4.19
C LEU A 234 14.88 -21.49 -3.56
N LYS A 235 15.30 -22.57 -2.88
CA LYS A 235 16.67 -22.69 -2.34
C LYS A 235 17.75 -22.80 -3.41
N GLN A 236 17.37 -23.01 -4.68
CA GLN A 236 18.29 -22.97 -5.82
C GLN A 236 18.53 -21.54 -6.31
N GLY A 237 17.75 -20.56 -5.84
CA GLY A 237 18.00 -19.16 -6.12
C GLY A 237 19.19 -18.60 -5.32
N SER A 238 19.71 -17.47 -5.79
CA SER A 238 20.85 -16.79 -5.16
C SER A 238 20.38 -15.69 -4.20
N LYS A 239 21.25 -15.29 -3.27
CA LYS A 239 21.04 -14.05 -2.52
C LYS A 239 21.19 -12.87 -3.48
N CYS A 240 20.15 -12.06 -3.55
CA CYS A 240 20.13 -10.85 -4.37
C CYS A 240 20.95 -9.72 -3.76
N ASN A 241 21.77 -9.06 -4.57
CA ASN A 241 22.28 -7.71 -4.33
C ASN A 241 21.86 -6.80 -5.50
N PRO A 242 20.78 -6.00 -5.35
CA PRO A 242 20.22 -5.24 -6.46
C PRO A 242 21.12 -4.11 -6.95
N LEU A 243 22.15 -3.73 -6.18
CA LEU A 243 23.18 -2.76 -6.59
C LEU A 243 24.20 -3.33 -7.58
N GLN A 244 24.30 -4.66 -7.67
CA GLN A 244 25.27 -5.34 -8.55
C GLN A 244 24.59 -5.93 -9.78
N GLU A 245 23.42 -6.54 -9.59
CA GLU A 245 22.67 -7.19 -10.67
C GLU A 245 21.15 -7.12 -10.42
N PRO A 246 20.32 -7.13 -11.48
CA PRO A 246 18.87 -7.24 -11.33
C PRO A 246 18.47 -8.53 -10.62
N CYS A 247 17.41 -8.45 -9.82
CA CYS A 247 16.86 -9.57 -9.08
C CYS A 247 15.45 -9.90 -9.57
N LEU A 248 15.12 -11.20 -9.58
CA LEU A 248 13.85 -11.70 -10.09
C LEU A 248 13.23 -12.64 -9.06
N TYR A 249 11.99 -12.38 -8.67
CA TYR A 249 11.25 -13.17 -7.68
C TYR A 249 9.94 -13.65 -8.26
N ASN A 250 9.50 -14.85 -7.88
CA ASN A 250 8.12 -15.25 -8.05
C ASN A 250 7.37 -14.90 -6.76
N ILE A 251 6.57 -13.83 -6.76
CA ILE A 251 5.95 -13.28 -5.53
C ILE A 251 4.76 -14.11 -5.02
N LYS A 252 4.20 -14.97 -5.87
CA LYS A 252 3.18 -15.94 -5.46
C LYS A 252 3.78 -17.03 -4.57
N ASP A 253 4.95 -17.52 -4.97
CA ASP A 253 5.64 -18.59 -4.26
C ASP A 253 6.58 -18.09 -3.15
N ASP A 254 7.29 -17.00 -3.40
CA ASP A 254 8.21 -16.31 -2.48
C ASP A 254 7.76 -14.86 -2.24
N PRO A 255 6.66 -14.64 -1.51
CA PRO A 255 6.16 -13.29 -1.22
C PRO A 255 7.12 -12.47 -0.35
N CYS A 256 8.17 -13.08 0.19
CA CYS A 256 9.11 -12.44 1.11
C CYS A 256 10.47 -12.17 0.46
N GLU A 257 10.63 -12.46 -0.83
CA GLU A 257 11.79 -12.08 -1.64
C GLU A 257 13.13 -12.58 -1.07
N HIS A 258 13.15 -13.83 -0.60
CA HIS A 258 14.33 -14.45 0.01
C HIS A 258 15.37 -14.87 -1.03
N TYR A 259 14.94 -15.44 -2.16
CA TYR A 259 15.85 -16.03 -3.14
C TYR A 259 15.54 -15.55 -4.55
N SER A 260 16.51 -14.88 -5.18
CA SER A 260 16.39 -14.45 -6.56
C SER A 260 16.54 -15.63 -7.50
N LEU A 261 15.67 -15.68 -8.50
CA LEU A 261 15.63 -16.67 -9.56
C LEU A 261 16.21 -16.15 -10.88
N ALA A 262 16.86 -14.97 -10.86
CA ALA A 262 17.46 -14.32 -12.02
C ALA A 262 18.39 -15.25 -12.82
N HIS A 263 19.35 -15.91 -12.14
CA HIS A 263 20.29 -16.83 -12.79
C HIS A 263 19.63 -18.14 -13.28
N LYS A 264 18.49 -18.52 -12.69
CA LYS A 264 17.78 -19.74 -13.02
C LYS A 264 16.86 -19.56 -14.23
N TYR A 265 16.25 -18.38 -14.36
CA TYR A 265 15.33 -18.05 -15.44
C TYR A 265 15.75 -16.77 -16.17
N PRO A 266 16.92 -16.77 -16.84
CA PRO A 266 17.42 -15.58 -17.55
C PRO A 266 16.44 -15.10 -18.62
N ASN A 267 15.77 -16.01 -19.34
CA ASN A 267 14.77 -15.62 -20.35
C ASN A 267 13.58 -14.86 -19.75
N ILE A 268 13.16 -15.19 -18.52
CA ILE A 268 12.08 -14.47 -17.83
C ILE A 268 12.61 -13.10 -17.38
N LEU A 269 13.83 -13.07 -16.83
CA LEU A 269 14.48 -11.82 -16.44
C LEU A 269 14.57 -10.86 -17.63
N ASP A 270 15.05 -11.33 -18.78
CA ASP A 270 15.19 -10.53 -20.00
C ASP A 270 13.83 -10.02 -20.49
N SER A 271 12.79 -10.85 -20.43
CA SER A 271 11.42 -10.43 -20.79
C SER A 271 10.87 -9.34 -19.87
N VAL A 272 11.12 -9.43 -18.56
CA VAL A 272 10.65 -8.41 -17.60
C VAL A 272 11.50 -7.14 -17.69
N LEU A 273 12.79 -7.25 -17.97
CA LEU A 273 13.67 -6.11 -18.25
C LEU A 273 13.25 -5.38 -19.52
N PHE A 274 12.91 -6.11 -20.59
CA PHE A 274 12.40 -5.51 -21.82
C PHE A 274 11.12 -4.70 -21.58
N GLU A 275 10.20 -5.23 -20.76
CA GLU A 275 8.99 -4.51 -20.37
C GLU A 275 9.31 -3.26 -19.54
N LEU A 276 10.27 -3.35 -18.61
CA LEU A 276 10.73 -2.19 -17.83
C LEU A 276 11.33 -1.10 -18.72
N ASP A 277 12.14 -1.47 -19.71
CA ASP A 277 12.74 -0.55 -20.66
C ASP A 277 11.68 0.12 -21.55
N TYR A 278 10.62 -0.61 -21.93
CA TYR A 278 9.47 -0.03 -22.62
C TYR A 278 8.80 1.07 -21.77
N TYR A 279 8.47 0.79 -20.51
CA TYR A 279 7.92 1.82 -19.61
C TYR A 279 8.86 3.02 -19.46
N ASN A 280 10.16 2.77 -19.30
CA ASN A 280 11.16 3.82 -19.18
C ASN A 280 11.21 4.71 -20.44
N SER A 281 11.02 4.13 -21.63
CA SER A 281 11.00 4.89 -22.89
C SER A 281 9.83 5.88 -23.01
N THR A 282 8.78 5.68 -22.20
CA THR A 282 7.60 6.56 -22.13
C THR A 282 7.67 7.56 -20.97
N ALA A 283 8.69 7.46 -20.11
CA ALA A 283 8.81 8.29 -18.91
C ALA A 283 9.06 9.77 -19.28
N VAL A 284 8.51 10.66 -18.45
CA VAL A 284 8.80 12.11 -18.52
C VAL A 284 9.82 12.48 -17.44
N PRO A 285 10.67 13.51 -17.66
CA PRO A 285 11.66 13.91 -16.68
C PRO A 285 11.03 14.28 -15.31
N PRO A 286 11.69 13.94 -14.18
CA PRO A 286 11.22 14.34 -12.85
C PRO A 286 11.10 15.87 -12.73
N SER A 287 9.94 16.37 -12.33
CA SER A 287 9.69 17.81 -12.16
C SER A 287 10.00 18.31 -10.73
N ASN A 288 11.02 17.74 -10.08
CA ASN A 288 11.45 18.18 -8.75
C ASN A 288 11.94 19.64 -8.77
N LYS A 289 11.40 20.47 -7.88
CA LYS A 289 11.79 21.88 -7.74
C LYS A 289 12.57 22.09 -6.43
N PRO A 290 13.51 23.05 -6.38
CA PRO A 290 14.12 23.44 -5.12
C PRO A 290 13.07 24.04 -4.17
N LEU A 291 13.39 24.09 -2.88
CA LEU A 291 12.56 24.77 -1.90
C LEU A 291 12.40 26.26 -2.28
N ASP A 292 11.16 26.75 -2.29
CA ASP A 292 10.87 28.16 -2.48
C ASP A 292 10.83 28.87 -1.11
N PRO A 293 11.75 29.81 -0.81
CA PRO A 293 11.76 30.53 0.47
C PRO A 293 10.49 31.33 0.76
N ARG A 294 9.69 31.65 -0.26
CA ARG A 294 8.38 32.30 -0.10
C ARG A 294 7.39 31.39 0.62
N ALA A 295 7.57 30.07 0.56
CA ALA A 295 6.77 29.10 1.29
C ALA A 295 6.95 29.15 2.81
N ALA A 296 7.94 29.89 3.31
CA ALA A 296 8.25 29.92 4.74
C ALA A 296 7.03 30.36 5.57
N PRO A 297 6.52 29.54 6.53
CA PRO A 297 5.35 29.90 7.32
C PRO A 297 5.51 31.20 8.10
N SER A 298 6.73 31.62 8.43
CA SER A 298 7.00 32.92 9.05
C SER A 298 6.53 34.12 8.21
N ARG A 299 6.35 33.95 6.89
CA ARG A 299 5.77 34.93 5.97
C ARG A 299 4.23 34.90 5.95
N TRP A 300 3.63 33.88 6.55
CA TRP A 300 2.19 33.56 6.46
C TRP A 300 1.57 33.35 7.83
N ASN A 301 1.90 34.22 8.79
CA ASN A 301 1.41 34.12 10.18
C ASN A 301 1.60 32.72 10.79
N TYR A 302 2.78 32.12 10.54
CA TYR A 302 3.16 30.79 10.98
C TYR A 302 2.21 29.66 10.53
N THR A 303 1.54 29.86 9.40
CA THR A 303 0.62 28.90 8.78
C THR A 303 1.14 28.47 7.41
N TRP A 304 1.00 27.19 7.07
CA TRP A 304 1.24 26.72 5.70
C TRP A 304 0.05 27.11 4.82
N THR A 305 0.29 27.92 3.78
CA THR A 305 -0.74 28.40 2.84
C THR A 305 -0.23 28.36 1.41
N ASN A 306 -1.15 28.49 0.43
CA ASN A 306 -0.75 28.83 -0.93
C ASN A 306 -0.08 30.22 -0.90
N PHE A 307 1.12 30.31 -1.48
CA PHE A 307 1.90 31.52 -1.63
C PHE A 307 2.14 31.89 -3.10
N GLY A 308 1.82 30.98 -4.03
CA GLY A 308 2.09 31.15 -5.47
C GLY A 308 1.18 32.17 -6.14
N ASP A 309 0.01 32.44 -5.54
CA ASP A 309 -0.94 33.45 -6.01
C ASP A 309 -0.65 34.86 -5.46
N TYR A 310 0.38 35.00 -4.60
CA TYR A 310 0.78 36.26 -3.99
C TYR A 310 2.10 36.74 -4.63
N ASP A 311 1.99 37.58 -5.65
CA ASP A 311 3.14 38.29 -6.23
C ASP A 311 3.72 39.31 -5.23
N ASP A 312 5.06 39.39 -5.17
CA ASP A 312 6.02 40.32 -4.50
C ASP A 312 5.55 41.51 -3.62
N GLU A 313 4.42 41.44 -2.90
CA GLU A 313 3.99 42.51 -1.99
C GLU A 313 4.91 42.64 -0.75
N PHE A 314 5.78 41.66 -0.52
CA PHE A 314 6.71 41.65 0.62
C PHE A 314 8.09 42.27 0.34
N GLU A 315 8.40 42.72 -0.88
CA GLU A 315 9.65 43.46 -1.15
C GLU A 315 9.55 44.97 -0.82
N GLN A 316 8.37 45.53 -0.59
CA GLN A 316 8.21 46.99 -0.44
C GLN A 316 8.19 47.56 0.99
N THR A 317 8.37 46.76 2.05
CA THR A 317 8.31 47.27 3.44
C THR A 317 9.66 47.47 4.15
N GLN A 318 10.78 47.45 3.43
CA GLN A 318 12.09 47.87 3.97
C GLN A 318 12.57 49.23 3.44
N VAL A 319 11.87 50.34 3.69
CA VAL A 319 12.53 51.67 3.74
C VAL A 319 11.80 52.60 4.71
N TYR A 320 12.57 53.32 5.53
CA TYR A 320 12.23 54.40 6.48
C TYR A 320 11.97 54.00 7.94
N ILE A 321 13.05 53.58 8.62
CA ILE A 321 13.27 54.03 10.00
C ILE A 321 14.16 55.27 9.92
N GLY A 322 13.52 56.45 10.02
CA GLY A 322 14.21 57.73 10.13
C GLY A 322 15.01 57.81 11.43
N LYS A 323 16.22 58.35 11.31
CA LYS A 323 17.04 58.78 12.46
C LYS A 323 16.29 59.84 13.27
N ILE A 324 16.27 59.68 14.58
CA ILE A 324 16.38 60.78 15.54
C ILE A 324 17.52 60.43 16.49
#